data_AF-A0A510INY5-F1
#
_entry.id   AF-A0A510INY5-F1
#
_cell.length_a   1.000
_cell.length_b   1.000
_cell.length_c   1.000
_cell.angle_alpha   90.00
_cell.angle_beta   90.00
_cell.angle_gamma   90.00
#
_symmetry.space_group_name_H-M   'P 1'
#
loop_
_entity.id
_entity.type
_entity.pdbx_description
1 polymer ?
#
loop_
_entity_poly.entity_id
_entity_poly.type
_entity_poly.pdbx_seq_one_letter_code
_entity_poly.pdbx_strand_id
1 'polypeptide(L)'
;MTQIDTSNSLAIGLMFTATALLCNSANAAEGAPVSPDTKAPPQAFIEAASKPLKKNRRQLRPSEAVESYRERIEELEAQHGAYGAGIDEQLLGLATALQRAGAHKEAASEFRRAMLVNRVNEGLYSLNQIPMIERLVESQIALNQWEEANDNQQYLYWLYEKNYGEKDPRMLPVINNLSRWHLQSYVEEKGETLVEHLINATKLYTLAVDIITKNFGSSDLRLVDALRGLKATNYYLATYKGEPQAPIIVNTSFGGGGPNTHQRNKVDHYRMKSFNTGKKAITRIVDVYQRNPQSPPAASAKAKVELGDWYMMFNKWHSARQTYGEAYQALWDNGASNDEIEDIFGRPVALPALPILDSDSKALANSHITVSYDVTAFGKARNIKVLRSYPSGKVRVRSKVRNILKRAKFRPRFEDGEAVETRGIVQRFVFD
;
A
#
# COMPACT_ATOMS: atom_id res chain seq x y z
N MET A 1 30.73 20.89 5.70
CA MET A 1 31.29 19.59 5.30
C MET A 1 31.05 18.63 6.44
N THR A 2 29.91 17.93 6.41
CA THR A 2 29.58 16.70 7.14
C THR A 2 28.19 16.28 6.68
N GLN A 3 28.14 15.12 6.02
CA GLN A 3 26.96 14.40 5.55
C GLN A 3 26.05 14.00 6.71
N ILE A 4 24.74 14.15 6.52
CA ILE A 4 23.74 13.34 7.21
C ILE A 4 22.86 12.75 6.12
N ASP A 5 23.07 11.47 5.86
CA ASP A 5 22.26 10.61 5.00
C ASP A 5 20.85 10.49 5.59
N THR A 6 19.84 10.91 4.84
CA THR A 6 18.47 10.42 4.97
C THR A 6 18.07 9.75 3.66
N SER A 7 18.18 8.43 3.67
CA SER A 7 17.89 7.54 2.54
C SER A 7 16.39 7.57 2.19
N ASN A 8 16.02 8.42 1.23
CA ASN A 8 14.76 8.33 0.50
C ASN A 8 14.80 7.08 -0.40
N SER A 9 14.09 6.03 -0.01
CA SER A 9 13.88 4.83 -0.82
C SER A 9 12.51 4.91 -1.50
N LEU A 10 12.43 5.64 -2.61
CA LEU A 10 11.44 5.37 -3.66
C LEU A 10 12.21 4.72 -4.81
N ALA A 11 12.43 3.42 -4.67
CA ALA A 11 12.83 2.56 -5.75
C ALA A 11 11.62 1.72 -6.15
N ILE A 12 11.29 1.80 -7.44
CA ILE A 12 10.58 0.76 -8.18
C ILE A 12 11.20 -0.59 -7.77
N GLY A 13 10.41 -1.46 -7.16
CA GLY A 13 10.91 -2.72 -6.63
C GLY A 13 9.80 -3.54 -6.00
N LEU A 14 9.19 -4.40 -6.80
CA LEU A 14 8.64 -5.66 -6.32
C LEU A 14 9.68 -6.35 -5.44
N MET A 15 9.48 -6.29 -4.13
CA MET A 15 10.23 -7.10 -3.17
C MET A 15 9.25 -7.63 -2.14
N PHE A 16 8.68 -8.78 -2.47
CA PHE A 16 8.25 -9.76 -1.48
C PHE A 16 9.47 -10.20 -0.67
N THR A 17 9.50 -9.87 0.61
CA THR A 17 10.28 -10.62 1.59
C THR A 17 9.45 -10.79 2.85
N ALA A 18 8.90 -12.00 3.01
CA ALA A 18 8.41 -12.49 4.29
C ALA A 18 9.61 -12.67 5.22
N THR A 19 9.56 -12.03 6.39
CA THR A 19 10.48 -12.34 7.49
C THR A 19 9.64 -12.59 8.72
N ALA A 20 9.50 -13.87 9.06
CA ALA A 20 9.09 -14.33 10.37
C ALA A 20 10.25 -14.05 11.34
N LEU A 21 9.97 -13.36 12.45
CA LEU A 21 10.82 -13.44 13.64
C LEU A 21 10.04 -14.15 14.73
N LEU A 22 10.49 -15.36 15.04
CA LEU A 22 10.12 -16.14 16.20
C LEU A 22 10.80 -15.55 17.44
N CYS A 23 10.05 -15.57 18.55
CA CYS A 23 10.49 -15.20 19.88
C CYS A 23 11.55 -16.16 20.47
N ASN A 24 12.26 -15.61 21.46
CA ASN A 24 12.71 -16.23 22.70
C ASN A 24 14.10 -16.90 22.74
N SER A 25 15.05 -16.21 23.38
CA SER A 25 16.17 -16.84 24.10
C SER A 25 15.98 -16.62 25.60
N ALA A 26 15.51 -17.65 26.29
CA ALA A 26 15.55 -17.71 27.74
C ALA A 26 16.93 -18.24 28.17
N ASN A 27 17.59 -17.51 29.07
CA ASN A 27 18.79 -17.93 29.79
C ASN A 27 18.49 -19.18 30.63
N ALA A 28 19.35 -20.20 30.54
CA ALA A 28 19.42 -21.27 31.52
C ALA A 28 20.89 -21.62 31.79
N ALA A 29 21.16 -21.84 33.07
CA ALA A 29 22.45 -21.87 33.74
C ALA A 29 23.35 -23.07 33.39
N GLU A 30 24.64 -22.88 33.67
CA GLU A 30 25.73 -23.86 33.59
C GLU A 30 25.53 -25.09 34.50
N GLY A 31 26.04 -26.23 34.04
CA GLY A 31 26.67 -27.23 34.91
C GLY A 31 25.96 -28.58 35.08
N ALA A 32 26.18 -29.53 34.17
CA ALA A 32 26.18 -30.97 34.46
C ALA A 32 26.95 -31.76 33.37
N PRO A 33 27.74 -32.79 33.70
CA PRO A 33 28.52 -33.55 32.72
C PRO A 33 27.62 -34.57 32.00
N VAL A 34 27.63 -34.54 30.67
CA VAL A 34 26.84 -35.44 29.81
C VAL A 34 27.70 -36.65 29.43
N SER A 35 27.26 -37.85 29.80
CA SER A 35 27.80 -39.12 29.33
C SER A 35 27.64 -39.27 27.80
N PRO A 36 28.57 -39.90 27.07
CA PRO A 36 28.51 -39.94 25.61
C PRO A 36 27.38 -40.86 25.13
N ASP A 37 26.35 -40.25 24.53
CA ASP A 37 25.25 -40.93 23.87
C ASP A 37 25.72 -41.47 22.51
N THR A 38 25.88 -42.79 22.41
CA THR A 38 26.46 -43.51 21.25
C THR A 38 25.56 -43.52 20.00
N LYS A 39 24.54 -42.65 19.94
CA LYS A 39 23.64 -42.45 18.78
C LYS A 39 23.79 -41.09 18.11
N ALA A 40 24.69 -40.22 18.59
CA ALA A 40 24.97 -38.96 17.92
C ALA A 40 25.68 -39.21 16.57
N PRO A 41 25.31 -38.48 15.48
CA PRO A 41 26.10 -38.47 14.25
C PRO A 41 27.56 -38.12 14.58
N PRO A 42 28.56 -38.75 13.93
CA PRO A 42 29.96 -38.44 14.16
C PRO A 42 30.20 -36.92 14.13
N GLN A 43 31.05 -36.40 15.04
CA GLN A 43 31.28 -34.96 15.20
C GLN A 43 31.56 -34.24 13.87
N ALA A 44 32.21 -34.92 12.91
CA ALA A 44 32.46 -34.44 11.56
C ALA A 44 31.20 -34.10 10.76
N PHE A 45 30.09 -34.83 10.93
CA PHE A 45 28.80 -34.52 10.29
C PHE A 45 28.14 -33.29 10.90
N ILE A 46 28.23 -33.13 12.22
CA ILE A 46 27.72 -31.94 12.94
C ILE A 46 28.53 -30.71 12.53
N GLU A 47 29.84 -30.85 12.40
CA GLU A 47 30.74 -29.78 11.96
C GLU A 47 30.57 -29.42 10.48
N ALA A 48 30.25 -30.41 9.63
CA ALA A 48 29.93 -30.17 8.23
C ALA A 48 28.56 -29.47 8.05
N ALA A 49 27.56 -29.84 8.85
CA ALA A 49 26.21 -29.23 8.81
C ALA A 49 26.16 -27.81 9.41
N SER A 50 27.09 -27.49 10.32
CA SER A 50 27.18 -26.16 10.97
C SER A 50 28.02 -25.15 10.19
N LYS A 51 28.83 -25.59 9.22
CA LYS A 51 29.55 -24.70 8.31
C LYS A 51 28.60 -24.20 7.22
N PRO A 52 28.37 -22.88 7.11
CA PRO A 52 27.53 -22.34 6.03
C PRO A 52 28.17 -22.69 4.68
N LEU A 53 27.39 -23.32 3.80
CA LEU A 53 27.81 -23.61 2.44
C LEU A 53 28.30 -22.31 1.79
N LYS A 54 29.59 -22.23 1.46
CA LYS A 54 30.13 -21.18 0.58
C LYS A 54 29.51 -21.37 -0.80
N LYS A 55 28.37 -20.72 -1.05
CA LYS A 55 27.79 -20.62 -2.40
C LYS A 55 28.77 -19.82 -3.25
N ASN A 56 29.61 -20.50 -4.03
CA ASN A 56 30.16 -19.92 -5.23
C ASN A 56 28.98 -19.65 -6.17
N ARG A 57 28.34 -18.48 -6.04
CA ARG A 57 27.31 -18.02 -6.98
C ARG A 57 28.03 -17.66 -8.28
N ARG A 58 28.22 -18.64 -9.16
CA ARG A 58 28.43 -18.34 -10.57
C ARG A 58 27.11 -17.76 -11.06
N GLN A 59 27.03 -16.43 -11.13
CA GLN A 59 25.87 -15.75 -11.71
C GLN A 59 25.95 -15.99 -13.21
N LEU A 60 25.19 -16.98 -13.69
CA LEU A 60 25.00 -17.18 -15.13
C LEU A 60 24.37 -15.92 -15.71
N ARG A 61 24.75 -15.56 -16.93
CA ARG A 61 24.05 -14.50 -17.66
C ARG A 61 22.60 -14.94 -17.87
N PRO A 62 21.61 -14.02 -17.88
CA PRO A 62 20.19 -14.40 -18.00
C PRO A 62 19.90 -15.35 -19.16
N SER A 63 20.56 -15.17 -20.31
CA SER A 63 20.46 -16.07 -21.47
C SER A 63 21.02 -17.46 -21.22
N GLU A 64 22.17 -17.59 -20.53
CA GLU A 64 22.77 -18.89 -20.20
C GLU A 64 21.90 -19.66 -19.20
N ALA A 65 21.26 -18.96 -18.26
CA ALA A 65 20.32 -19.57 -17.32
C ALA A 65 19.05 -20.06 -18.02
N VAL A 66 18.49 -19.28 -18.96
CA VAL A 66 17.31 -19.66 -19.74
C VAL A 66 17.55 -20.96 -20.50
N GLU A 67 18.66 -21.06 -21.24
CA GLU A 67 18.98 -22.28 -22.00
C GLU A 67 19.21 -23.49 -21.09
N SER A 68 19.93 -23.31 -19.98
CA SER A 68 20.14 -24.39 -19.00
C SER A 68 18.83 -24.94 -18.42
N TYR A 69 17.84 -24.07 -18.15
CA TYR A 69 16.52 -24.54 -17.71
C TYR A 69 15.76 -25.26 -18.82
N ARG A 70 15.81 -24.77 -20.08
CA ARG A 70 15.14 -25.41 -21.22
C ARG A 70 15.65 -26.83 -21.45
N GLU A 71 16.98 -27.02 -21.47
CA GLU A 71 17.60 -28.34 -21.60
C GLU A 71 17.14 -29.28 -20.48
N ARG A 72 17.14 -28.79 -19.22
CA ARG A 72 16.72 -29.59 -18.08
C ARG A 72 15.24 -29.98 -18.12
N ILE A 73 14.38 -29.08 -18.58
CA ILE A 73 12.95 -29.34 -18.76
C ILE A 73 12.75 -30.41 -19.84
N GLU A 74 13.45 -30.31 -20.97
CA GLU A 74 13.39 -31.30 -22.06
C GLU A 74 13.82 -32.70 -21.59
N GLU A 75 14.91 -32.80 -20.82
CA GLU A 75 15.34 -34.06 -20.22
C GLU A 75 14.29 -34.68 -19.31
N LEU A 76 13.67 -33.86 -18.44
CA LEU A 76 12.64 -34.33 -17.51
C LEU A 76 11.36 -34.75 -18.24
N GLU A 77 10.96 -34.01 -19.28
CA GLU A 77 9.80 -34.32 -20.11
C GLU A 77 10.00 -35.62 -20.90
N ALA A 78 11.21 -35.86 -21.40
CA ALA A 78 11.55 -37.12 -22.07
C ALA A 78 11.51 -38.33 -21.11
N GLN A 79 11.88 -38.14 -19.84
CA GLN A 79 11.93 -39.22 -18.85
C GLN A 79 10.57 -39.49 -18.17
N HIS A 80 9.79 -38.44 -17.90
CA HIS A 80 8.63 -38.50 -17.01
C HIS A 80 7.33 -37.98 -17.65
N GLY A 81 7.37 -37.58 -18.92
CA GLY A 81 6.24 -37.00 -19.64
C GLY A 81 6.01 -35.51 -19.31
N ALA A 82 5.06 -34.89 -20.02
CA ALA A 82 4.82 -33.44 -19.99
C ALA A 82 4.43 -32.85 -18.62
N TYR A 83 3.99 -33.69 -17.68
CA TYR A 83 3.58 -33.30 -16.32
C TYR A 83 4.41 -33.99 -15.23
N GLY A 84 5.57 -34.55 -15.58
CA GLY A 84 6.48 -35.21 -14.65
C GLY A 84 6.82 -34.37 -13.41
N ALA A 85 7.11 -35.06 -12.29
CA ALA A 85 7.46 -34.42 -11.03
C ALA A 85 8.72 -33.54 -11.16
N GLY A 86 8.72 -32.38 -10.52
CA GLY A 86 9.85 -31.43 -10.52
C GLY A 86 9.95 -30.55 -11.77
N ILE A 87 9.13 -30.79 -12.81
CA ILE A 87 9.07 -29.92 -14.00
C ILE A 87 8.54 -28.53 -13.62
N ASP A 88 7.59 -28.43 -12.70
CA ASP A 88 7.05 -27.16 -12.22
C ASP A 88 8.12 -26.27 -11.56
N GLU A 89 9.05 -26.85 -10.80
CA GLU A 89 10.18 -26.12 -10.22
C GLU A 89 11.14 -25.61 -11.31
N GLN A 90 11.46 -26.42 -12.32
CA GLN A 90 12.30 -25.99 -13.44
C GLN A 90 11.62 -24.90 -14.27
N LEU A 91 10.31 -25.01 -14.50
CA LEU A 91 9.52 -23.98 -15.19
C LEU A 91 9.45 -22.67 -14.42
N LEU A 92 9.29 -22.73 -13.09
CA LEU A 92 9.39 -21.55 -12.22
C LEU A 92 10.78 -20.89 -12.35
N GLY A 93 11.85 -21.68 -12.40
CA GLY A 93 13.21 -21.22 -12.66
C GLY A 93 13.37 -20.52 -14.02
N LEU A 94 12.93 -21.17 -15.09
CA LEU A 94 12.93 -20.64 -16.45
C LEU A 94 12.16 -19.33 -16.55
N ALA A 95 10.92 -19.32 -16.09
CA ALA A 95 10.04 -18.16 -16.11
C ALA A 95 10.64 -16.98 -15.34
N THR A 96 11.27 -17.24 -14.19
CA THR A 96 11.97 -16.22 -13.40
C THR A 96 13.19 -15.66 -14.14
N ALA A 97 13.94 -16.49 -14.86
CA ALA A 97 15.07 -16.05 -15.68
C ALA A 97 14.61 -15.17 -16.86
N LEU A 98 13.54 -15.60 -17.56
CA LEU A 98 12.89 -14.82 -18.63
C LEU A 98 12.37 -13.48 -18.12
N GLN A 99 11.70 -13.47 -16.96
CA GLN A 99 11.17 -12.26 -16.33
C GLN A 99 12.30 -11.25 -16.03
N ARG A 100 13.43 -11.72 -15.49
CA ARG A 100 14.61 -10.88 -15.22
C ARG A 100 15.28 -10.35 -16.49
N ALA A 101 15.15 -11.08 -17.60
CA ALA A 101 15.61 -10.64 -18.91
C ALA A 101 14.65 -9.64 -19.59
N GLY A 102 13.50 -9.32 -18.97
CA GLY A 102 12.47 -8.44 -19.54
C GLY A 102 11.54 -9.13 -20.52
N ALA A 103 11.69 -10.44 -20.75
CA ALA A 103 10.84 -11.24 -21.62
C ALA A 103 9.51 -11.60 -20.93
N HIS A 104 8.75 -10.59 -20.50
CA HIS A 104 7.56 -10.76 -19.66
C HIS A 104 6.47 -11.61 -20.30
N LYS A 105 6.30 -11.56 -21.63
CA LYS A 105 5.29 -12.37 -22.34
C LYS A 105 5.62 -13.87 -22.28
N GLU A 106 6.88 -14.23 -22.49
CA GLU A 106 7.36 -15.61 -22.40
C GLU A 106 7.33 -16.09 -20.95
N ALA A 107 7.82 -15.26 -20.02
CA ALA A 107 7.76 -15.56 -18.58
C ALA A 107 6.33 -15.85 -18.12
N ALA A 108 5.35 -15.05 -18.54
CA ALA A 108 3.94 -15.27 -18.21
C ALA A 108 3.39 -16.59 -18.79
N SER A 109 3.87 -17.04 -19.95
CA SER A 109 3.51 -18.36 -20.50
C SER A 109 4.06 -19.48 -19.62
N GLU A 110 5.35 -19.41 -19.29
CA GLU A 110 6.03 -20.44 -18.49
C GLU A 110 5.52 -20.50 -17.04
N PHE A 111 5.14 -19.37 -16.42
CA PHE A 111 4.47 -19.39 -15.10
C PHE A 111 3.12 -20.12 -15.15
N ARG A 112 2.30 -19.89 -16.19
CA ARG A 112 1.02 -20.61 -16.34
C ARG A 112 1.25 -22.11 -16.55
N ARG A 113 2.29 -22.47 -17.30
CA ARG A 113 2.70 -23.86 -17.51
C ARG A 113 3.14 -24.52 -16.19
N ALA A 114 3.98 -23.83 -15.41
CA ALA A 114 4.38 -24.28 -14.08
C ALA A 114 3.18 -24.52 -13.16
N MET A 115 2.20 -23.59 -13.15
CA MET A 115 0.96 -23.75 -12.38
C MET A 115 0.13 -24.96 -12.84
N LEU A 116 0.03 -25.21 -14.14
CA LEU A 116 -0.69 -26.37 -14.67
C LEU A 116 -0.06 -27.68 -14.19
N VAL A 117 1.27 -27.80 -14.33
CA VAL A 117 2.02 -28.98 -13.86
C VAL A 117 1.84 -29.16 -12.35
N ASN A 118 1.96 -28.07 -11.58
CA ASN A 118 1.75 -28.12 -10.12
C ASN A 118 0.32 -28.58 -9.77
N ARG A 119 -0.72 -28.09 -10.45
CA ARG A 119 -2.12 -28.52 -10.23
C ARG A 119 -2.35 -29.99 -10.53
N VAL A 120 -1.69 -30.52 -11.56
CA VAL A 120 -1.78 -31.95 -11.91
C VAL A 120 -1.13 -32.81 -10.82
N ASN A 121 0.02 -32.38 -10.29
CA ASN A 121 0.80 -33.16 -9.34
C ASN A 121 0.34 -33.03 -7.88
N GLU A 122 -0.13 -31.85 -7.49
CA GLU A 122 -0.42 -31.51 -6.08
C GLU A 122 -1.88 -31.08 -5.83
N GLY A 123 -2.67 -30.96 -6.89
CA GLY A 123 -4.09 -30.60 -6.82
C GLY A 123 -4.38 -29.11 -6.92
N LEU A 124 -5.64 -28.78 -7.17
CA LEU A 124 -6.12 -27.42 -7.48
C LEU A 124 -5.86 -26.41 -6.35
N TYR A 125 -5.86 -26.88 -5.10
CA TYR A 125 -5.72 -26.04 -3.91
C TYR A 125 -4.29 -25.99 -3.37
N SER A 126 -3.28 -26.53 -4.08
CA SER A 126 -1.90 -26.50 -3.62
C SER A 126 -1.41 -25.06 -3.45
N LEU A 127 -0.84 -24.78 -2.26
CA LEU A 127 -0.21 -23.50 -1.95
C LEU A 127 1.13 -23.32 -2.67
N ASN A 128 1.72 -24.39 -3.22
CA ASN A 128 2.95 -24.29 -4.00
C ASN A 128 2.75 -23.53 -5.32
N GLN A 129 1.51 -23.27 -5.74
CA GLN A 129 1.20 -22.40 -6.87
C GLN A 129 1.49 -20.90 -6.59
N ILE A 130 1.55 -20.49 -5.31
CA ILE A 130 1.63 -19.07 -4.93
C ILE A 130 2.82 -18.35 -5.58
N PRO A 131 4.07 -18.86 -5.54
CA PRO A 131 5.20 -18.17 -6.15
C PRO A 131 5.05 -17.98 -7.67
N MET A 132 4.39 -18.90 -8.38
CA MET A 132 4.13 -18.75 -9.81
C MET A 132 3.10 -17.66 -10.07
N ILE A 133 2.03 -17.59 -9.28
CA ILE A 133 0.95 -16.61 -9.45
C ILE A 133 1.46 -15.20 -9.13
N GLU A 134 2.21 -15.03 -8.03
CA GLU A 134 2.79 -13.75 -7.65
C GLU A 134 3.68 -13.19 -8.77
N ARG A 135 4.58 -14.01 -9.33
CA ARG A 135 5.44 -13.59 -10.46
C ARG A 135 4.70 -13.38 -11.78
N LEU A 136 3.62 -14.14 -12.01
CA LEU A 136 2.76 -13.92 -13.16
C LEU A 136 2.11 -12.54 -13.08
N VAL A 137 1.60 -12.14 -11.91
CA VAL A 137 1.05 -10.79 -11.67
C VAL A 137 2.08 -9.71 -11.98
N GLU A 138 3.32 -9.87 -11.52
CA GLU A 138 4.41 -8.92 -11.83
C GLU A 138 4.64 -8.77 -13.35
N SER A 139 4.66 -9.89 -14.08
CA SER A 139 4.84 -9.88 -15.53
C SER A 139 3.64 -9.26 -16.25
N GLN A 140 2.41 -9.49 -15.75
CA GLN A 140 1.19 -8.89 -16.29
C GLN A 140 1.16 -7.37 -16.08
N ILE A 141 1.56 -6.88 -14.90
CA ILE A 141 1.70 -5.45 -14.63
C ILE A 141 2.70 -4.81 -15.62
N ALA A 142 3.85 -5.46 -15.85
CA ALA A 142 4.85 -4.98 -16.80
C ALA A 142 4.33 -4.96 -18.26
N LEU A 143 3.39 -5.85 -18.60
CA LEU A 143 2.71 -5.91 -19.90
C LEU A 143 1.46 -5.00 -19.98
N ASN A 144 1.14 -4.23 -18.94
CA ASN A 144 -0.11 -3.46 -18.79
C ASN A 144 -1.39 -4.32 -18.86
N GLN A 145 -1.30 -5.60 -18.51
CA GLN A 145 -2.40 -6.57 -18.39
C GLN A 145 -3.04 -6.48 -16.99
N TRP A 146 -3.68 -5.33 -16.72
CA TRP A 146 -4.17 -4.99 -15.38
C TRP A 146 -5.33 -5.88 -14.91
N GLU A 147 -6.24 -6.25 -15.81
CA GLU A 147 -7.37 -7.13 -15.47
C GLU A 147 -6.89 -8.55 -15.16
N GLU A 148 -5.99 -9.09 -15.96
CA GLU A 148 -5.47 -10.44 -15.72
C GLU A 148 -4.59 -10.50 -14.46
N ALA A 149 -3.92 -9.40 -14.11
CA ALA A 149 -3.24 -9.25 -12.82
C ALA A 149 -4.24 -9.22 -11.66
N ASN A 150 -5.34 -8.49 -11.81
CA ASN A 150 -6.41 -8.40 -10.82
C ASN A 150 -7.09 -9.77 -10.60
N ASP A 151 -7.36 -10.52 -11.66
CA ASP A 151 -7.90 -11.89 -11.58
C ASP A 151 -6.98 -12.83 -10.80
N ASN A 152 -5.67 -12.77 -11.06
CA ASN A 152 -4.69 -13.58 -10.34
C ASN A 152 -4.57 -13.18 -8.85
N GLN A 153 -4.71 -11.90 -8.52
CA GLN A 153 -4.77 -11.44 -7.12
C GLN A 153 -6.03 -11.96 -6.41
N GLN A 154 -7.19 -11.98 -7.09
CA GLN A 154 -8.41 -12.59 -6.56
C GLN A 154 -8.27 -14.11 -6.41
N TYR A 155 -7.58 -14.77 -7.35
CA TYR A 155 -7.30 -16.20 -7.29
C TYR A 155 -6.40 -16.56 -6.08
N LEU A 156 -5.37 -15.75 -5.79
CA LEU A 156 -4.58 -15.90 -4.56
C LEU A 156 -5.46 -15.82 -3.32
N TYR A 157 -6.34 -14.81 -3.23
CA TYR A 157 -7.28 -14.69 -2.11
C TYR A 157 -8.15 -15.94 -1.96
N TRP A 158 -8.74 -16.41 -3.05
CA TRP A 158 -9.57 -17.61 -3.07
C TRP A 158 -8.78 -18.85 -2.63
N LEU A 159 -7.53 -19.02 -3.09
CA LEU A 159 -6.68 -20.16 -2.75
C LEU A 159 -6.39 -20.20 -1.25
N TYR A 160 -6.07 -19.05 -0.66
CA TYR A 160 -5.88 -18.92 0.79
C TYR A 160 -7.18 -19.22 1.55
N GLU A 161 -8.32 -18.69 1.09
CA GLU A 161 -9.62 -18.91 1.72
C GLU A 161 -9.98 -20.40 1.75
N LYS A 162 -9.71 -21.14 0.67
CA LYS A 162 -9.94 -22.59 0.61
C LYS A 162 -9.05 -23.39 1.54
N ASN A 163 -7.84 -22.93 1.81
CA ASN A 163 -6.89 -23.63 2.67
C ASN A 163 -7.04 -23.31 4.17
N TYR A 164 -7.47 -22.09 4.52
CA TYR A 164 -7.50 -21.62 5.91
C TYR A 164 -8.89 -21.25 6.42
N GLY A 165 -9.80 -20.87 5.54
CA GLY A 165 -11.10 -20.29 5.88
C GLY A 165 -11.07 -18.76 5.95
N GLU A 166 -12.19 -18.11 5.62
CA GLU A 166 -12.32 -16.65 5.40
C GLU A 166 -11.80 -15.79 6.57
N LYS A 167 -11.95 -16.25 7.82
CA LYS A 167 -11.67 -15.46 9.03
C LYS A 167 -10.42 -15.91 9.80
N ASP A 168 -9.63 -16.80 9.23
CA ASP A 168 -8.38 -17.29 9.84
C ASP A 168 -7.30 -16.18 9.79
N PRO A 169 -6.51 -15.97 10.87
CA PRO A 169 -5.41 -15.01 10.86
C PRO A 169 -4.39 -15.17 9.73
N ARG A 170 -4.22 -16.38 9.20
CA ARG A 170 -3.35 -16.67 8.05
C ARG A 170 -3.84 -16.04 6.74
N MET A 171 -5.08 -15.54 6.70
CA MET A 171 -5.61 -14.74 5.60
C MET A 171 -5.07 -13.30 5.58
N LEU A 172 -4.53 -12.79 6.69
CA LEU A 172 -4.14 -11.38 6.79
C LEU A 172 -3.12 -10.93 5.73
N PRO A 173 -2.07 -11.70 5.38
CA PRO A 173 -1.14 -11.29 4.33
C PRO A 173 -1.82 -11.09 2.97
N VAL A 174 -2.67 -12.04 2.53
CA VAL A 174 -3.35 -11.95 1.24
C VAL A 174 -4.43 -10.87 1.24
N ILE A 175 -5.16 -10.69 2.34
CA ILE A 175 -6.14 -9.61 2.51
C ILE A 175 -5.43 -8.25 2.41
N ASN A 176 -4.30 -8.07 3.11
CA ASN A 176 -3.56 -6.81 3.09
C ASN A 176 -3.00 -6.51 1.69
N ASN A 177 -2.49 -7.52 0.99
CA ASN A 177 -2.00 -7.37 -0.38
C ASN A 177 -3.12 -6.98 -1.34
N LEU A 178 -4.24 -7.71 -1.34
CA LEU A 178 -5.38 -7.44 -2.21
C LEU A 178 -6.06 -6.10 -1.89
N SER A 179 -6.13 -5.71 -0.61
CA SER A 179 -6.65 -4.40 -0.20
C SER A 179 -5.82 -3.25 -0.77
N ARG A 180 -4.48 -3.38 -0.68
CA ARG A 180 -3.54 -2.40 -1.25
C ARG A 180 -3.60 -2.37 -2.76
N TRP A 181 -3.67 -3.54 -3.41
CA TRP A 181 -3.86 -3.66 -4.86
C TRP A 181 -5.07 -2.84 -5.30
N HIS A 182 -6.25 -3.10 -4.74
CA HIS A 182 -7.45 -2.36 -5.12
C HIS A 182 -7.32 -0.85 -4.85
N LEU A 183 -6.80 -0.44 -3.69
CA LEU A 183 -6.63 0.98 -3.39
C LEU A 183 -5.67 1.66 -4.38
N GLN A 184 -4.58 0.97 -4.76
CA GLN A 184 -3.60 1.47 -5.72
C GLN A 184 -4.20 1.56 -7.13
N SER A 185 -4.92 0.53 -7.59
CA SER A 185 -5.60 0.55 -8.90
C SER A 185 -6.56 1.73 -9.01
N TYR A 186 -7.30 2.04 -7.93
CA TYR A 186 -8.14 3.24 -7.91
C TYR A 186 -7.33 4.53 -8.05
N VAL A 187 -6.25 4.66 -7.28
CA VAL A 187 -5.39 5.86 -7.26
C VAL A 187 -4.71 6.09 -8.61
N GLU A 188 -4.27 5.03 -9.26
CA GLU A 188 -3.60 5.06 -10.57
C GLU A 188 -4.59 5.05 -11.75
N GLU A 189 -5.90 5.07 -11.47
CA GLU A 189 -6.97 4.98 -12.48
C GLU A 189 -6.79 3.77 -13.41
N LYS A 190 -6.42 2.62 -12.83
CA LYS A 190 -6.25 1.32 -13.51
C LYS A 190 -7.45 0.42 -13.30
N GLY A 191 -7.73 -0.38 -14.33
CA GLY A 191 -8.82 -1.35 -14.37
C GLY A 191 -10.14 -0.76 -14.90
N GLU A 192 -11.10 -1.64 -15.13
CA GLU A 192 -12.39 -1.28 -15.76
C GLU A 192 -13.33 -0.49 -14.81
N THR A 193 -13.31 -0.78 -13.50
CA THR A 193 -14.31 -0.27 -12.55
C THR A 193 -13.67 0.30 -11.28
N LEU A 194 -13.29 1.59 -11.31
CA LEU A 194 -12.58 2.25 -10.20
C LEU A 194 -13.36 2.20 -8.88
N VAL A 195 -14.69 2.36 -8.93
CA VAL A 195 -15.52 2.27 -7.73
C VAL A 195 -15.50 0.87 -7.10
N GLU A 196 -15.40 -0.18 -7.90
CA GLU A 196 -15.39 -1.54 -7.39
C GLU A 196 -14.09 -1.82 -6.64
N HIS A 197 -12.96 -1.33 -7.16
CA HIS A 197 -11.71 -1.30 -6.43
C HIS A 197 -11.86 -0.62 -5.05
N LEU A 198 -12.46 0.58 -4.96
CA LEU A 198 -12.69 1.23 -3.66
C LEU A 198 -13.57 0.41 -2.70
N ILE A 199 -14.63 -0.19 -3.22
CA ILE A 199 -15.58 -0.97 -2.42
C ILE A 199 -14.90 -2.26 -1.93
N ASN A 200 -14.16 -2.94 -2.79
CA ASN A 200 -13.46 -4.19 -2.46
C ASN A 200 -12.34 -3.92 -1.45
N ALA A 201 -11.53 -2.86 -1.65
CA ALA A 201 -10.55 -2.43 -0.65
C ALA A 201 -11.21 -2.15 0.71
N THR A 202 -12.34 -1.45 0.73
CA THR A 202 -13.07 -1.14 1.97
C THR A 202 -13.56 -2.40 2.68
N LYS A 203 -14.09 -3.38 1.94
CA LYS A 203 -14.54 -4.66 2.49
C LYS A 203 -13.38 -5.45 3.08
N LEU A 204 -12.27 -5.56 2.35
CA LEU A 204 -11.10 -6.32 2.77
C LEU A 204 -10.41 -5.70 3.98
N TYR A 205 -10.25 -4.37 4.04
CA TYR A 205 -9.76 -3.70 5.25
C TYR A 205 -10.71 -3.89 6.44
N THR A 206 -12.03 -3.92 6.21
CA THR A 206 -13.00 -4.22 7.28
C THR A 206 -12.83 -5.65 7.79
N LEU A 207 -12.64 -6.62 6.88
CA LEU A 207 -12.37 -8.01 7.22
C LEU A 207 -11.06 -8.16 8.00
N ALA A 208 -9.98 -7.47 7.59
CA ALA A 208 -8.71 -7.45 8.32
C ALA A 208 -8.90 -6.94 9.75
N VAL A 209 -9.65 -5.84 9.95
CA VAL A 209 -9.98 -5.32 11.29
C VAL A 209 -10.74 -6.36 12.12
N ASP A 210 -11.71 -7.07 11.53
CA ASP A 210 -12.49 -8.10 12.21
C ASP A 210 -11.62 -9.29 12.65
N ILE A 211 -10.80 -9.82 11.72
CA ILE A 211 -9.87 -10.93 12.00
C ILE A 211 -8.88 -10.54 13.10
N ILE A 212 -8.26 -9.36 12.99
CA ILE A 212 -7.26 -8.91 13.97
C ILE A 212 -7.91 -8.71 15.35
N THR A 213 -9.07 -8.03 15.39
CA THR A 213 -9.77 -7.76 16.65
C THR A 213 -10.16 -9.07 17.36
N LYS A 214 -10.66 -10.06 16.62
CA LYS A 214 -11.10 -11.34 17.19
C LYS A 214 -9.97 -12.23 17.66
N ASN A 215 -8.85 -12.26 16.94
CA ASN A 215 -7.76 -13.20 17.21
C ASN A 215 -6.64 -12.61 18.08
N PHE A 216 -6.46 -11.30 18.08
CA PHE A 216 -5.34 -10.63 18.77
C PHE A 216 -5.78 -9.53 19.74
N GLY A 217 -7.07 -9.18 19.75
CA GLY A 217 -7.65 -8.22 20.68
C GLY A 217 -7.85 -6.82 20.08
N SER A 218 -8.60 -6.00 20.81
CA SER A 218 -9.11 -4.70 20.36
C SER A 218 -8.08 -3.57 20.33
N SER A 219 -6.89 -3.80 20.90
CA SER A 219 -5.81 -2.82 21.03
C SER A 219 -4.50 -3.32 20.39
N ASP A 220 -4.54 -4.35 19.54
CA ASP A 220 -3.35 -4.84 18.85
C ASP A 220 -2.86 -3.83 17.80
N LEU A 221 -1.55 -3.57 17.73
CA LEU A 221 -0.95 -2.60 16.81
C LEU A 221 -1.17 -2.96 15.33
N ARG A 222 -1.39 -4.22 14.99
CA ARG A 222 -1.72 -4.65 13.62
C ARG A 222 -3.01 -4.02 13.10
N LEU A 223 -3.91 -3.58 13.99
CA LEU A 223 -5.14 -2.88 13.60
C LEU A 223 -4.85 -1.56 12.89
N VAL A 224 -3.74 -0.90 13.21
CA VAL A 224 -3.42 0.45 12.73
C VAL A 224 -3.44 0.52 11.20
N ASP A 225 -2.76 -0.41 10.53
CA ASP A 225 -2.63 -0.37 9.06
C ASP A 225 -3.98 -0.62 8.37
N ALA A 226 -4.76 -1.59 8.86
CA ALA A 226 -6.09 -1.86 8.34
C ALA A 226 -7.05 -0.68 8.56
N LEU A 227 -7.00 -0.03 9.73
CA LEU A 227 -7.79 1.16 10.03
C LEU A 227 -7.37 2.38 9.21
N ARG A 228 -6.07 2.55 8.91
CA ARG A 228 -5.57 3.57 7.97
C ARG A 228 -6.06 3.30 6.55
N GLY A 229 -6.10 2.04 6.13
CA GLY A 229 -6.74 1.61 4.90
C GLY A 229 -8.21 2.03 4.82
N LEU A 230 -8.99 1.74 5.88
CA LEU A 230 -10.39 2.19 5.98
C LEU A 230 -10.53 3.71 5.93
N LYS A 231 -9.66 4.46 6.61
CA LYS A 231 -9.63 5.92 6.53
C LYS A 231 -9.45 6.37 5.08
N ALA A 232 -8.46 5.83 4.38
CA ALA A 232 -8.14 6.19 3.01
C ALA A 232 -9.29 5.86 2.04
N THR A 233 -9.81 4.63 2.07
CA THR A 233 -10.90 4.23 1.17
C THR A 233 -12.17 5.04 1.43
N ASN A 234 -12.49 5.37 2.67
CA ASN A 234 -13.66 6.20 2.99
C ASN A 234 -13.45 7.67 2.56
N TYR A 235 -12.24 8.21 2.62
CA TYR A 235 -11.95 9.53 2.03
C TYR A 235 -12.23 9.53 0.52
N TYR A 236 -11.74 8.51 -0.19
CA TYR A 236 -11.95 8.40 -1.63
C TYR A 236 -13.41 8.16 -2.00
N LEU A 237 -14.13 7.30 -1.27
CA LEU A 237 -15.58 7.12 -1.46
C LEU A 237 -16.38 8.41 -1.23
N ALA A 238 -16.01 9.21 -0.23
CA ALA A 238 -16.67 10.49 0.02
C ALA A 238 -16.44 11.51 -1.11
N THR A 239 -15.27 11.47 -1.73
CA THR A 239 -14.83 12.44 -2.74
C THR A 239 -15.00 11.93 -4.18
N TYR A 240 -15.38 10.66 -4.36
CA TYR A 240 -15.54 9.99 -5.64
C TYR A 240 -16.52 10.73 -6.55
N LYS A 241 -16.12 11.03 -7.79
CA LYS A 241 -16.89 11.87 -8.73
C LYS A 241 -17.57 11.08 -9.87
N GLY A 242 -17.48 9.76 -9.83
CA GLY A 242 -17.92 8.89 -10.92
C GLY A 242 -16.76 8.37 -11.76
N GLU A 243 -17.05 7.37 -12.59
CA GLU A 243 -16.07 6.77 -13.50
C GLU A 243 -15.65 7.76 -14.59
N PRO A 244 -14.37 7.76 -15.01
CA PRO A 244 -13.92 8.45 -16.22
C PRO A 244 -14.80 8.01 -17.40
N GLN A 245 -15.59 8.93 -17.93
CA GLN A 245 -16.46 8.61 -19.06
C GLN A 245 -15.61 8.55 -20.33
N ALA A 246 -15.71 7.47 -21.11
CA ALA A 246 -15.29 7.49 -22.50
C ALA A 246 -16.10 8.58 -23.26
N PRO A 247 -15.53 9.25 -24.27
CA PRO A 247 -16.27 10.24 -25.05
C PRO A 247 -17.57 9.61 -25.57
N ILE A 248 -18.69 10.24 -25.22
CA ILE A 248 -20.03 9.76 -25.56
C ILE A 248 -20.14 9.71 -27.08
N ILE A 249 -20.20 8.51 -27.66
CA ILE A 249 -20.78 8.33 -29.00
C ILE A 249 -22.29 8.48 -28.78
N VAL A 250 -22.85 9.60 -29.25
CA VAL A 250 -24.27 9.90 -29.10
C VAL A 250 -25.07 8.93 -29.97
N ASN A 251 -25.45 7.78 -29.41
CA ASN A 251 -26.54 6.99 -29.96
C ASN A 251 -27.85 7.52 -29.38
N THR A 252 -28.66 8.11 -30.27
CA THR A 252 -29.97 8.71 -30.00
C THR A 252 -31.03 7.62 -29.76
N SER A 253 -30.90 6.87 -28.66
CA SER A 253 -31.93 5.94 -28.22
C SER A 253 -32.48 6.40 -26.88
N PHE A 254 -33.66 7.04 -26.93
CA PHE A 254 -34.44 7.41 -25.75
C PHE A 254 -35.15 6.17 -25.19
N GLY A 255 -34.53 5.53 -24.19
CA GLY A 255 -35.10 4.44 -23.41
C GLY A 255 -34.71 4.58 -21.94
N GLY A 256 -35.71 4.69 -21.07
CA GLY A 256 -35.54 4.95 -19.63
C GLY A 256 -34.93 3.76 -18.87
N GLY A 257 -34.10 4.08 -17.88
CA GLY A 257 -33.54 3.12 -16.92
C GLY A 257 -32.25 2.44 -17.38
N GLY A 258 -31.19 3.21 -17.62
CA GLY A 258 -29.90 2.63 -17.98
C GLY A 258 -29.31 1.71 -16.90
N PRO A 259 -28.43 0.74 -17.28
CA PRO A 259 -27.78 -0.25 -16.40
C PRO A 259 -26.99 0.33 -15.21
N ASN A 260 -26.88 1.65 -15.11
CA ASN A 260 -26.03 2.38 -14.16
C ASN A 260 -26.74 2.77 -12.84
N THR A 261 -28.00 2.38 -12.64
CA THR A 261 -28.79 2.79 -11.45
C THR A 261 -28.35 2.05 -10.17
N HIS A 262 -28.09 0.74 -10.26
CA HIS A 262 -27.63 -0.06 -9.11
C HIS A 262 -26.24 0.37 -8.61
N GLN A 263 -25.32 0.65 -9.53
CA GLN A 263 -23.97 1.11 -9.20
C GLN A 263 -24.00 2.48 -8.53
N ARG A 264 -24.82 3.42 -9.04
CA ARG A 264 -25.07 4.73 -8.39
C ARG A 264 -25.61 4.59 -6.97
N ASN A 265 -26.66 3.79 -6.77
CA ASN A 265 -27.25 3.59 -5.44
C ASN A 265 -26.24 2.99 -4.44
N LYS A 266 -25.38 2.07 -4.90
CA LYS A 266 -24.30 1.49 -4.10
C LYS A 266 -23.29 2.56 -3.69
N VAL A 267 -22.83 3.39 -4.64
CA VAL A 267 -21.90 4.51 -4.38
C VAL A 267 -22.48 5.47 -3.35
N ASP A 268 -23.73 5.89 -3.54
CA ASP A 268 -24.40 6.85 -2.67
C ASP A 268 -24.49 6.33 -1.23
N HIS A 269 -24.82 5.04 -1.06
CA HIS A 269 -24.84 4.39 0.25
C HIS A 269 -23.49 4.48 0.97
N TYR A 270 -22.39 4.16 0.26
CA TYR A 270 -21.04 4.24 0.83
C TYR A 270 -20.67 5.69 1.15
N ARG A 271 -20.91 6.61 0.22
CA ARG A 271 -20.61 8.05 0.35
C ARG A 271 -21.29 8.68 1.56
N MET A 272 -22.57 8.37 1.79
CA MET A 272 -23.32 8.88 2.95
C MET A 272 -22.72 8.43 4.29
N LYS A 273 -22.15 7.20 4.33
CA LYS A 273 -21.55 6.64 5.55
C LYS A 273 -20.06 6.99 5.70
N SER A 274 -19.39 7.37 4.62
CA SER A 274 -17.93 7.55 4.56
C SER A 274 -17.37 8.42 5.68
N PHE A 275 -17.99 9.58 5.95
CA PHE A 275 -17.54 10.47 7.01
C PHE A 275 -17.49 9.77 8.38
N ASN A 276 -18.57 9.07 8.74
CA ASN A 276 -18.70 8.43 10.04
C ASN A 276 -17.82 7.18 10.15
N THR A 277 -17.73 6.39 9.08
CA THR A 277 -16.86 5.20 9.05
C THR A 277 -15.39 5.57 9.16
N GLY A 278 -14.92 6.57 8.39
CA GLY A 278 -13.54 7.04 8.49
C GLY A 278 -13.23 7.67 9.85
N LYS A 279 -14.16 8.46 10.41
CA LYS A 279 -14.03 8.98 11.79
C LYS A 279 -13.87 7.83 12.80
N LYS A 280 -14.74 6.81 12.75
CA LYS A 280 -14.65 5.65 13.64
C LYS A 280 -13.32 4.93 13.51
N ALA A 281 -12.81 4.76 12.29
CA ALA A 281 -11.52 4.13 12.04
C ALA A 281 -10.37 4.92 12.70
N ILE A 282 -10.32 6.24 12.53
CA ILE A 282 -9.27 7.07 13.13
C ILE A 282 -9.38 7.10 14.67
N THR A 283 -10.59 7.25 15.21
CA THR A 283 -10.79 7.16 16.67
C THR A 283 -10.31 5.81 17.21
N ARG A 284 -10.53 4.72 16.48
CA ARG A 284 -10.00 3.40 16.85
C ARG A 284 -8.48 3.34 16.81
N ILE A 285 -7.81 4.03 15.89
CA ILE A 285 -6.34 4.15 15.85
C ILE A 285 -5.84 4.86 17.12
N VAL A 286 -6.47 5.98 17.50
CA VAL A 286 -6.14 6.70 18.74
C VAL A 286 -6.25 5.78 19.94
N ASP A 287 -7.38 5.06 20.06
CA ASP A 287 -7.64 4.08 21.11
C ASP A 287 -6.58 2.96 21.17
N VAL A 288 -6.20 2.40 20.02
CA VAL A 288 -5.17 1.35 19.92
C VAL A 288 -3.85 1.86 20.49
N TYR A 289 -3.42 3.06 20.09
CA TYR A 289 -2.17 3.62 20.59
C TYR A 289 -2.22 4.02 22.07
N GLN A 290 -3.37 4.47 22.58
CA GLN A 290 -3.51 4.81 24.00
C GLN A 290 -3.48 3.57 24.90
N ARG A 291 -4.06 2.46 24.44
CA ARG A 291 -4.22 1.25 25.27
C ARG A 291 -3.09 0.24 25.12
N ASN A 292 -2.31 0.30 24.04
CA ASN A 292 -1.22 -0.64 23.82
C ASN A 292 0.10 -0.12 24.42
N PRO A 293 0.71 -0.83 25.39
CA PRO A 293 1.97 -0.40 26.02
C PRO A 293 3.18 -0.36 25.09
N GLN A 294 3.13 -1.06 23.96
CA GLN A 294 4.20 -1.07 22.94
C GLN A 294 4.04 0.05 21.92
N SER A 295 3.09 0.96 22.12
CA SER A 295 2.88 2.08 21.21
C SER A 295 4.06 3.05 21.25
N PRO A 296 4.48 3.58 20.09
CA PRO A 296 5.51 4.61 20.07
C PRO A 296 5.08 5.85 20.89
N PRO A 297 6.03 6.59 21.49
CA PRO A 297 5.75 7.84 22.17
C PRO A 297 4.95 8.80 21.28
N ALA A 298 4.00 9.51 21.88
CA ALA A 298 3.10 10.44 21.22
C ALA A 298 2.29 9.86 20.03
N ALA A 299 2.28 8.55 19.76
CA ALA A 299 1.56 7.97 18.61
C ALA A 299 0.04 8.21 18.69
N SER A 300 -0.53 8.14 19.88
CA SER A 300 -1.94 8.47 20.12
C SER A 300 -2.26 9.92 19.82
N ALA A 301 -1.39 10.85 20.25
CA ALA A 301 -1.51 12.28 19.98
C ALA A 301 -1.37 12.57 18.48
N LYS A 302 -0.39 11.95 17.79
CA LYS A 302 -0.23 12.04 16.33
C LYS A 302 -1.48 11.52 15.59
N ALA A 303 -2.05 10.38 16.02
CA ALA A 303 -3.31 9.89 15.46
C ALA A 303 -4.50 10.83 15.74
N LYS A 304 -4.49 11.55 16.86
CA LYS A 304 -5.48 12.58 17.17
C LYS A 304 -5.35 13.80 16.24
N VAL A 305 -4.14 14.16 15.82
CA VAL A 305 -3.94 15.14 14.75
C VAL A 305 -4.60 14.67 13.44
N GLU A 306 -4.42 13.39 13.07
CA GLU A 306 -5.10 12.82 11.88
C GLU A 306 -6.64 12.91 11.99
N LEU A 307 -7.20 12.81 13.20
CA LEU A 307 -8.63 13.02 13.44
C LEU A 307 -9.05 14.48 13.23
N GLY A 308 -8.20 15.43 13.65
CA GLY A 308 -8.37 16.86 13.33
C GLY A 308 -8.36 17.11 11.83
N ASP A 309 -7.44 16.50 11.09
CA ASP A 309 -7.38 16.58 9.62
C ASP A 309 -8.66 16.04 8.99
N TRP A 310 -9.17 14.92 9.49
CA TRP A 310 -10.42 14.34 9.03
C TRP A 310 -11.58 15.32 9.18
N TYR A 311 -11.73 15.95 10.34
CA TYR A 311 -12.75 16.98 10.51
C TYR A 311 -12.54 18.15 9.55
N MET A 312 -11.30 18.59 9.33
CA MET A 312 -10.97 19.69 8.42
C MET A 312 -11.35 19.37 6.97
N MET A 313 -11.01 18.18 6.48
CA MET A 313 -11.35 17.72 5.13
C MET A 313 -12.86 17.69 4.86
N PHE A 314 -13.66 17.43 5.90
CA PHE A 314 -15.13 17.39 5.82
C PHE A 314 -15.80 18.69 6.28
N ASN A 315 -15.08 19.82 6.30
CA ASN A 315 -15.57 21.16 6.68
C ASN A 315 -16.12 21.28 8.12
N LYS A 316 -15.72 20.40 9.03
CA LYS A 316 -16.11 20.42 10.46
C LYS A 316 -15.10 21.20 11.29
N TRP A 317 -14.93 22.47 10.94
CA TRP A 317 -13.92 23.38 11.48
C TRP A 317 -13.90 23.52 13.01
N HIS A 318 -15.05 23.66 13.68
CA HIS A 318 -15.10 23.71 15.14
C HIS A 318 -14.53 22.43 15.77
N SER A 319 -14.97 21.27 15.30
CA SER A 319 -14.44 19.98 15.75
C SER A 319 -12.96 19.81 15.42
N ALA A 320 -12.51 20.28 14.25
CA ALA A 320 -11.11 20.24 13.88
C ALA A 320 -10.25 21.09 14.83
N ARG A 321 -10.62 22.35 15.07
CA ARG A 321 -9.88 23.25 15.98
C ARG A 321 -9.77 22.67 17.38
N GLN A 322 -10.89 22.22 17.94
CA GLN A 322 -10.91 21.58 19.25
C GLN A 322 -9.98 20.36 19.27
N THR A 323 -10.13 19.45 18.29
CA THR A 323 -9.33 18.22 18.23
C THR A 323 -7.83 18.52 18.09
N TYR A 324 -7.45 19.52 17.31
CA TYR A 324 -6.05 19.93 17.18
C TYR A 324 -5.50 20.54 18.46
N GLY A 325 -6.24 21.42 19.15
CA GLY A 325 -5.79 21.99 20.43
C GLY A 325 -5.55 20.90 21.47
N GLU A 326 -6.47 19.94 21.59
CA GLU A 326 -6.28 18.79 22.47
C GLU A 326 -5.13 17.86 22.00
N ALA A 327 -4.87 17.75 20.70
CA ALA A 327 -3.74 16.98 20.18
C ALA A 327 -2.40 17.69 20.42
N TYR A 328 -2.36 19.01 20.30
CA TYR A 328 -1.20 19.85 20.57
C TYR A 328 -0.73 19.64 22.01
N GLN A 329 -1.63 19.78 22.98
CA GLN A 329 -1.34 19.50 24.40
C GLN A 329 -0.87 18.05 24.62
N ALA A 330 -1.60 17.08 24.04
CA ALA A 330 -1.25 15.67 24.17
C ALA A 330 0.12 15.31 23.57
N LEU A 331 0.62 16.03 22.56
CA LEU A 331 1.97 15.81 22.02
C LEU A 331 3.03 16.10 23.11
N TRP A 332 2.95 17.25 23.80
CA TRP A 332 3.83 17.57 24.92
C TRP A 332 3.72 16.54 26.04
N ASP A 333 2.49 16.24 26.48
CA ASP A 333 2.24 15.33 27.59
C ASP A 333 2.79 13.91 27.34
N ASN A 334 2.90 13.51 26.07
CA ASN A 334 3.40 12.19 25.66
C ASN A 334 4.86 12.23 25.16
N GLY A 335 5.61 13.29 25.49
CA GLY A 335 7.05 13.38 25.28
C GLY A 335 7.49 13.66 23.84
N ALA A 336 6.63 14.24 23.00
CA ALA A 336 7.06 14.73 21.70
C ALA A 336 8.05 15.90 21.88
N SER A 337 9.09 15.93 21.05
CA SER A 337 10.05 17.03 21.03
C SER A 337 9.45 18.30 20.40
N ASN A 338 10.02 19.46 20.72
CA ASN A 338 9.61 20.72 20.09
C ASN A 338 9.71 20.66 18.56
N ASP A 339 10.78 20.04 18.03
CA ASP A 339 10.98 19.88 16.59
C ASP A 339 9.86 19.04 15.96
N GLU A 340 9.44 17.94 16.59
CA GLU A 340 8.31 17.14 16.11
C GLU A 340 6.99 17.92 16.10
N ILE A 341 6.78 18.80 17.06
CA ILE A 341 5.56 19.60 17.13
C ILE A 341 5.59 20.72 16.09
N GLU A 342 6.74 21.35 15.89
CA GLU A 342 6.97 22.32 14.82
C GLU A 342 6.81 21.67 13.43
N ASP A 343 7.22 20.42 13.24
CA ASP A 343 6.98 19.68 12.00
C ASP A 343 5.49 19.43 11.73
N ILE A 344 4.69 19.19 12.79
CA ILE A 344 3.26 18.89 12.68
C ILE A 344 2.41 20.15 12.53
N PHE A 345 2.76 21.22 13.26
CA PHE A 345 1.93 22.41 13.47
C PHE A 345 2.63 23.74 13.18
N GLY A 346 3.94 23.76 12.96
CA GLY A 346 4.73 24.98 12.72
C GLY A 346 4.48 25.65 11.38
N ARG A 347 3.90 24.92 10.43
CA ARG A 347 3.47 25.47 9.13
C ARG A 347 2.15 24.87 8.67
N PRO A 348 1.38 25.59 7.83
CA PRO A 348 0.19 25.00 7.25
C PRO A 348 0.49 23.81 6.35
N VAL A 349 -0.23 22.72 6.54
CA VAL A 349 -0.08 21.47 5.76
C VAL A 349 -1.33 21.27 4.91
N ALA A 350 -1.16 21.06 3.60
CA ALA A 350 -2.29 20.79 2.70
C ALA A 350 -2.92 19.42 2.99
N LEU A 351 -4.26 19.36 2.95
CA LEU A 351 -5.06 18.18 3.21
C LEU A 351 -5.89 17.81 1.97
N PRO A 352 -5.99 16.51 1.63
CA PRO A 352 -5.44 15.36 2.36
C PRO A 352 -3.91 15.26 2.22
N ALA A 353 -3.22 14.77 3.26
CA ALA A 353 -1.83 14.33 3.17
C ALA A 353 -1.78 13.00 2.40
N LEU A 354 -1.99 13.06 1.08
CA LEU A 354 -1.81 11.92 0.19
C LEU A 354 -0.39 11.98 -0.39
N PRO A 355 0.35 10.86 -0.41
CA PRO A 355 1.68 10.79 -1.06
C PRO A 355 1.64 11.14 -2.55
N ILE A 356 0.46 11.14 -3.18
CA ILE A 356 0.24 11.57 -4.57
C ILE A 356 0.48 13.08 -4.76
N LEU A 357 0.49 13.85 -3.68
CA LEU A 357 0.73 15.29 -3.69
C LEU A 357 2.13 15.68 -3.19
N ASP A 358 3.02 14.70 -2.97
CA ASP A 358 4.42 15.02 -2.74
C ASP A 358 4.97 15.72 -3.99
N SER A 359 5.45 16.93 -3.78
CA SER A 359 6.04 17.85 -4.75
C SER A 359 7.33 17.34 -5.40
N ASP A 360 7.63 16.06 -5.23
CA ASP A 360 8.87 15.39 -5.61
C ASP A 360 8.71 14.53 -6.87
N SER A 361 7.73 14.86 -7.73
CA SER A 361 7.82 14.55 -9.16
C SER A 361 9.00 15.32 -9.76
N LYS A 362 10.21 14.79 -9.55
CA LYS A 362 11.48 15.16 -10.21
C LYS A 362 11.46 14.83 -11.72
N ALA A 363 10.31 14.51 -12.29
CA ALA A 363 10.14 14.39 -13.73
C ALA A 363 10.14 15.79 -14.34
N LEU A 364 10.84 15.93 -15.46
CA LEU A 364 11.06 17.11 -16.29
C LEU A 364 9.75 17.86 -16.66
N ALA A 365 9.18 18.57 -15.70
CA ALA A 365 7.95 19.29 -15.94
C ALA A 365 8.22 20.55 -16.75
N ASN A 366 7.67 20.56 -17.96
CA ASN A 366 7.79 21.67 -18.91
C ASN A 366 6.95 22.90 -18.51
N SER A 367 6.21 22.83 -17.40
CA SER A 367 5.46 23.97 -16.87
C SER A 367 5.44 24.03 -15.35
N HIS A 368 5.54 25.25 -14.81
CA HIS A 368 5.46 25.49 -13.37
C HIS A 368 4.80 26.83 -13.06
N ILE A 369 4.14 26.91 -11.91
CA ILE A 369 3.53 28.14 -11.40
C ILE A 369 3.95 28.34 -9.96
N THR A 370 4.52 29.51 -9.68
CA THR A 370 4.79 29.97 -8.31
C THR A 370 3.66 30.90 -7.87
N VAL A 371 3.06 30.62 -6.73
CA VAL A 371 1.97 31.40 -6.15
C VAL A 371 2.31 31.80 -4.72
N SER A 372 1.84 32.99 -4.32
CA SER A 372 1.79 33.41 -2.93
C SER A 372 0.37 33.37 -2.40
N TYR A 373 0.16 32.93 -1.18
CA TYR A 373 -1.15 32.94 -0.53
C TYR A 373 -1.02 32.95 0.99
N ASP A 374 -2.12 33.25 1.66
CA ASP A 374 -2.23 33.18 3.12
C ASP A 374 -3.10 31.97 3.48
N VAL A 375 -2.84 31.35 4.63
CA VAL A 375 -3.71 30.33 5.21
C VAL A 375 -4.28 30.86 6.52
N THR A 376 -5.61 30.94 6.59
CA THR A 376 -6.29 31.39 7.80
C THR A 376 -6.20 30.35 8.92
N ALA A 377 -6.46 30.77 10.16
CA ALA A 377 -6.66 29.87 11.32
C ALA A 377 -7.77 28.82 11.10
N PHE A 378 -8.62 28.99 10.08
CA PHE A 378 -9.67 28.04 9.69
C PHE A 378 -9.25 27.09 8.57
N GLY A 379 -7.96 27.06 8.21
CA GLY A 379 -7.43 26.15 7.19
C GLY A 379 -7.86 26.47 5.76
N LYS A 380 -8.18 27.74 5.46
CA LYS A 380 -8.59 28.19 4.11
C LYS A 380 -7.52 29.07 3.49
N ALA A 381 -7.23 28.86 2.21
CA ALA A 381 -6.34 29.74 1.45
C ALA A 381 -7.06 31.06 1.07
N ARG A 382 -6.37 32.18 1.25
CA ARG A 382 -6.80 33.54 0.85
C ARG A 382 -5.66 34.32 0.20
N ASN A 383 -5.97 35.49 -0.35
CA ASN A 383 -4.98 36.40 -0.96
C ASN A 383 -4.06 35.74 -2.00
N ILE A 384 -4.60 34.80 -2.78
CA ILE A 384 -3.86 33.99 -3.75
C ILE A 384 -3.42 34.85 -4.95
N LYS A 385 -2.12 35.08 -5.07
CA LYS A 385 -1.48 35.81 -6.17
C LYS A 385 -0.53 34.88 -6.93
N VAL A 386 -0.50 35.00 -8.26
CA VAL A 386 0.47 34.27 -9.10
C VAL A 386 1.71 35.14 -9.22
N LEU A 387 2.86 34.64 -8.76
CA LEU A 387 4.14 35.34 -8.82
C LEU A 387 4.86 35.08 -10.13
N ARG A 388 4.96 33.81 -10.53
CA ARG A 388 5.62 33.37 -11.76
C ARG A 388 4.83 32.24 -12.41
N SER A 389 4.87 32.15 -13.73
CA SER A 389 4.29 31.02 -14.47
C SER A 389 5.09 30.77 -15.73
N TYR A 390 5.44 29.52 -15.98
CA TYR A 390 6.09 29.08 -17.21
C TYR A 390 5.24 27.98 -17.87
N PRO A 391 4.90 28.11 -19.17
CA PRO A 391 5.02 29.31 -20.00
C PRO A 391 4.03 30.42 -19.57
N SER A 392 4.41 31.68 -19.76
CA SER A 392 3.71 32.86 -19.22
C SER A 392 2.29 33.10 -19.79
N GLY A 393 1.96 32.52 -20.95
CA GLY A 393 0.70 32.75 -21.66
C GLY A 393 -0.48 31.83 -21.29
N LYS A 394 -0.29 30.79 -20.47
CA LYS A 394 -1.37 29.81 -20.19
C LYS A 394 -2.32 30.26 -19.07
N VAL A 395 -3.26 31.17 -19.38
CA VAL A 395 -4.31 31.67 -18.44
C VAL A 395 -5.10 30.53 -17.78
N ARG A 396 -5.42 29.47 -18.54
CA ARG A 396 -6.14 28.29 -18.02
C ARG A 396 -5.43 27.61 -16.86
N VAL A 397 -4.10 27.50 -16.91
CA VAL A 397 -3.30 26.83 -15.85
C VAL A 397 -3.28 27.71 -14.60
N ARG A 398 -3.13 29.03 -14.74
CA ARG A 398 -3.23 29.98 -13.60
C ARG A 398 -4.59 29.90 -12.90
N SER A 399 -5.68 29.89 -13.67
CA SER A 399 -7.04 29.75 -13.14
C SER A 399 -7.26 28.39 -12.47
N LYS A 400 -6.71 27.31 -13.02
CA LYS A 400 -6.75 25.95 -12.43
C LYS A 400 -6.09 25.94 -11.05
N VAL A 401 -4.86 26.45 -10.93
CA VAL A 401 -4.13 26.52 -9.64
C VAL A 401 -4.88 27.34 -8.61
N ARG A 402 -5.38 28.52 -8.98
CA ARG A 402 -6.17 29.35 -8.08
C ARG A 402 -7.42 28.61 -7.58
N ASN A 403 -8.11 27.88 -8.46
CA ASN A 403 -9.30 27.10 -8.10
C ASN A 403 -8.97 25.91 -7.20
N ILE A 404 -7.83 25.25 -7.42
CA ILE A 404 -7.32 24.17 -6.54
C ILE A 404 -7.08 24.74 -5.15
N LEU A 405 -6.28 25.81 -5.02
CA LEU A 405 -5.97 26.43 -3.73
C LEU A 405 -7.22 26.93 -2.99
N LYS A 406 -8.19 27.52 -3.70
CA LYS A 406 -9.47 27.96 -3.12
C LYS A 406 -10.28 26.80 -2.51
N ARG A 407 -10.14 25.59 -3.05
CA ARG A 407 -10.86 24.39 -2.61
C ARG A 407 -10.05 23.56 -1.60
N ALA A 408 -8.74 23.70 -1.63
CA ALA A 408 -7.83 23.01 -0.74
C ALA A 408 -8.15 23.32 0.72
N LYS A 409 -7.90 22.31 1.56
CA LYS A 409 -7.99 22.41 3.01
C LYS A 409 -6.59 22.36 3.57
N PHE A 410 -6.35 23.09 4.64
CA PHE A 410 -5.07 23.09 5.31
C PHE A 410 -5.28 22.78 6.78
N ARG A 411 -4.40 21.96 7.35
CA ARG A 411 -4.11 22.05 8.77
C ARG A 411 -3.44 23.42 8.98
N PRO A 412 -3.98 24.32 9.82
CA PRO A 412 -3.39 25.62 10.04
C PRO A 412 -2.13 25.49 10.90
N ARG A 413 -1.33 26.56 10.93
CA ARG A 413 -0.24 26.70 11.89
C ARG A 413 -0.80 26.90 13.30
N PHE A 414 -0.12 26.42 14.33
CA PHE A 414 -0.48 26.66 15.72
C PHE A 414 0.64 27.42 16.46
N GLU A 415 0.22 28.30 17.35
CA GLU A 415 1.06 28.95 18.37
C GLU A 415 0.33 28.81 19.71
N ASP A 416 1.03 28.36 20.75
CA ASP A 416 0.49 28.19 22.11
C ASP A 416 -0.84 27.40 22.17
N GLY A 417 -0.97 26.38 21.31
CA GLY A 417 -2.16 25.51 21.24
C GLY A 417 -3.35 26.10 20.47
N GLU A 418 -3.20 27.29 19.89
CA GLU A 418 -4.25 27.94 19.11
C GLU A 418 -3.89 28.07 17.64
N ALA A 419 -4.89 27.88 16.78
CA ALA A 419 -4.70 28.01 15.34
C ALA A 419 -4.49 29.49 14.95
N VAL A 420 -3.42 29.77 14.21
CA VAL A 420 -3.05 31.13 13.80
C VAL A 420 -2.99 31.28 12.28
N GLU A 421 -3.21 32.51 11.81
CA GLU A 421 -3.05 32.85 10.40
C GLU A 421 -1.56 32.80 10.02
N THR A 422 -1.27 32.25 8.83
CA THR A 422 0.06 32.29 8.22
C THR A 422 -0.03 33.09 6.93
N ARG A 423 0.77 34.14 6.81
CA ARG A 423 0.75 35.06 5.66
C ARG A 423 1.96 34.85 4.75
N GLY A 424 1.79 35.13 3.47
CA GLY A 424 2.89 35.20 2.50
C GLY A 424 3.54 33.86 2.16
N ILE A 425 2.81 32.75 2.27
CA ILE A 425 3.32 31.43 1.88
C ILE A 425 3.61 31.44 0.38
N VAL A 426 4.81 31.04 -0.01
CA VAL A 426 5.20 30.90 -1.42
C VAL A 426 5.35 29.43 -1.77
N GLN A 427 4.57 28.94 -2.72
CA GLN A 427 4.63 27.56 -3.18
C GLN A 427 4.78 27.47 -4.70
N ARG A 428 5.60 26.52 -5.16
CA ARG A 428 5.76 26.17 -6.57
C ARG A 428 4.95 24.91 -6.88
N PHE A 429 4.04 25.03 -7.85
CA PHE A 429 3.29 23.93 -8.43
C PHE A 429 3.90 23.55 -9.77
N VAL A 430 3.98 22.25 -10.02
CA VAL A 430 4.62 21.66 -11.19
C VAL A 430 3.57 20.88 -11.98
N PHE A 431 3.60 20.99 -13.32
CA PHE A 431 2.64 20.32 -14.20
C PHE A 431 3.32 19.80 -15.47
N ASP A 432 2.85 18.65 -15.92
CA ASP A 432 3.19 18.07 -17.22
C ASP A 432 2.34 18.66 -18.35
#